data_AF-A0A7X6Z4Q8-F1
#
_entry.id   AF-A0A7X6Z4Q8-F1
#
_cell.length_a   1.000
_cell.length_b   1.000
_cell.length_c   1.000
_cell.angle_alpha   90.00
_cell.angle_beta   90.00
_cell.angle_gamma   90.00
#
_symmetry.space_group_name_H-M   'P 1'
#
loop_
_entity.id
_entity.type
_entity.pdbx_description
1 polymer ?
#
loop_
_entity_poly.entity_id
_entity_poly.type
_entity_poly.pdbx_seq_one_letter_code
_entity_poly.pdbx_strand_id
1 'polypeptide(L)'
;MLRILVDFFEHTGIRELFSLDTELFGIMIPGRLIMIAIACLFIYLAVKKGYEPYLLIPIAFGMLLANLPLTGMMAGPLGNQPGGLLYYLYQGTALGIYPPLIFLCIGAGTDFGPLIANPKSLLLGAAAQLGIFATFLGAIALGFTALQAASIGIIGGAAGPTALFLTSRLA
;
A
#
# COMPACT_ATOMS: atom_id res chain seq x y z
N MET A 1 11.33 22.12 -35.88
CA MET A 1 10.99 22.55 -34.51
C MET A 1 9.79 21.79 -33.96
N LEU A 2 8.62 21.81 -34.63
CA LEU A 2 7.43 21.09 -34.15
C LEU A 2 7.62 19.56 -34.05
N ARG A 3 8.28 18.92 -35.04
CA ARG A 3 8.61 17.48 -34.97
C ARG A 3 9.52 17.11 -33.81
N ILE A 4 10.55 17.93 -33.55
CA ILE A 4 11.48 17.72 -32.42
C ILE A 4 10.74 17.80 -31.08
N LEU A 5 9.78 18.73 -30.95
CA LEU A 5 8.95 18.84 -29.74
C LEU A 5 8.01 17.65 -29.57
N VAL A 6 7.44 17.14 -30.67
CA VAL A 6 6.60 15.93 -30.66
C VAL A 6 7.44 14.70 -30.29
N ASP A 7 8.58 14.50 -30.95
CA ASP A 7 9.50 13.38 -30.68
C ASP A 7 10.01 13.43 -29.22
N PHE A 8 10.31 14.63 -28.70
CA PHE A 8 10.65 14.82 -27.30
C PHE A 8 9.51 14.41 -26.36
N PHE A 9 8.28 14.83 -26.65
CA PHE A 9 7.11 14.45 -25.86
C PHE A 9 6.79 12.95 -25.91
N GLU A 10 7.08 12.28 -27.03
CA GLU A 10 6.86 10.85 -27.17
C GLU A 10 7.92 10.02 -26.44
N HIS A 11 9.20 10.42 -26.51
CA HIS A 11 10.29 9.62 -25.94
C HIS A 11 10.54 9.90 -24.45
N THR A 12 10.05 11.02 -23.92
CA THR A 12 10.16 11.34 -22.48
C THR A 12 9.12 10.64 -21.61
N GLY A 13 8.14 9.94 -22.22
CA GLY A 13 7.07 9.28 -21.49
C GLY A 13 6.03 10.23 -20.89
N ILE A 14 6.16 11.55 -21.10
CA ILE A 14 5.21 12.56 -20.60
C ILE A 14 3.80 12.31 -21.18
N ARG A 15 3.72 11.85 -22.43
CA ARG A 15 2.45 11.46 -23.06
C ARG A 15 1.74 10.33 -22.29
N GLU A 16 2.47 9.39 -21.71
CA GLU A 16 1.91 8.29 -20.92
C GLU A 16 1.40 8.74 -19.54
N LEU A 17 1.81 9.91 -19.04
CA LEU A 17 1.24 10.46 -17.80
C LEU A 17 -0.21 10.93 -18.01
N PHE A 18 -0.52 11.42 -19.21
CA PHE A 18 -1.85 11.92 -19.56
C PHE A 18 -2.71 10.89 -20.31
N SER A 19 -2.22 9.65 -20.47
CA SER A 19 -3.03 8.59 -21.04
C SER A 19 -4.16 8.23 -20.10
N LEU A 20 -5.36 8.05 -20.63
CA LEU A 20 -6.50 7.55 -19.86
C LEU A 20 -6.38 6.03 -19.77
N ASP A 21 -5.75 5.54 -18.71
CA ASP A 21 -5.38 4.14 -18.50
C ASP A 21 -6.29 3.41 -17.50
N THR A 22 -7.02 4.13 -16.67
CA THR A 22 -7.90 3.55 -15.64
C THR A 22 -9.35 3.91 -15.89
N GLU A 23 -10.23 2.91 -15.85
CA GLU A 23 -11.68 3.10 -15.87
C GLU A 23 -12.22 3.20 -14.45
N LEU A 24 -12.92 4.30 -14.14
CA LEU A 24 -13.58 4.52 -12.86
C LEU A 24 -15.05 4.88 -13.11
N PHE A 25 -15.97 4.03 -12.69
CA PHE A 25 -17.42 4.20 -12.87
C PHE A 25 -17.84 4.50 -14.33
N GLY A 26 -17.18 3.86 -15.31
CA GLY A 26 -17.44 4.09 -16.74
C GLY A 26 -16.75 5.31 -17.34
N ILE A 27 -15.90 6.02 -16.58
CA ILE A 27 -15.14 7.18 -17.04
C ILE A 27 -13.65 6.83 -17.09
N MET A 28 -13.03 7.05 -18.26
CA MET A 28 -11.60 6.88 -18.45
C MET A 28 -10.85 8.07 -17.86
N ILE A 29 -9.95 7.81 -16.90
CA ILE A 29 -9.19 8.82 -16.17
C ILE A 29 -7.68 8.54 -16.27
N PRO A 30 -6.82 9.58 -16.15
CA PRO A 30 -5.37 9.40 -16.15
C PRO A 30 -4.91 8.88 -14.77
N GLY A 31 -4.98 7.56 -14.60
CA GLY A 31 -4.74 6.86 -13.34
C GLY A 31 -3.32 7.09 -12.80
N ARG A 32 -2.29 6.95 -13.64
CA ARG A 32 -0.90 7.21 -13.25
C ARG A 32 -0.68 8.60 -12.67
N LEU A 33 -1.24 9.63 -13.32
CA LEU A 33 -1.12 11.01 -12.86
C LEU A 33 -1.79 11.22 -11.50
N ILE A 34 -2.97 10.61 -11.30
CA ILE A 34 -3.70 10.64 -10.03
C ILE A 34 -2.88 9.95 -8.92
N MET A 35 -2.30 8.78 -9.20
CA MET A 35 -1.47 8.05 -8.22
C MET A 35 -0.22 8.83 -7.84
N ILE A 36 0.41 9.54 -8.78
CA ILE A 36 1.54 10.44 -8.49
C ILE A 36 1.09 11.59 -7.57
N ALA A 37 -0.08 12.19 -7.83
CA ALA A 37 -0.62 13.24 -6.99
C ALA A 37 -0.92 12.72 -5.56
N ILE A 38 -1.47 11.51 -5.43
CA ILE A 38 -1.70 10.84 -4.14
C ILE A 38 -0.37 10.56 -3.42
N ALA A 39 0.66 10.09 -4.14
CA ALA A 39 1.98 9.87 -3.57
C ALA A 39 2.58 11.17 -2.99
N CYS A 40 2.50 12.28 -3.72
CA CYS A 40 2.91 13.59 -3.23
C CYS A 40 2.12 14.05 -2.01
N LEU A 41 0.81 13.79 -1.97
CA LEU A 41 -0.04 14.05 -0.80
C LEU A 41 0.42 13.23 0.41
N PHE A 42 0.74 11.95 0.24
CA PHE A 42 1.24 11.10 1.32
C PHE A 42 2.61 11.54 1.83
N ILE A 43 3.52 11.95 0.96
CA ILE A 43 4.80 12.56 1.37
C ILE A 43 4.53 13.83 2.21
N TYR A 44 3.61 14.69 1.77
CA TYR A 44 3.24 15.88 2.52
C TYR A 44 2.67 15.55 3.91
N LEU A 45 1.77 14.57 3.99
CA LEU A 45 1.18 14.10 5.26
C LEU A 45 2.25 13.51 6.19
N ALA A 46 3.19 12.74 5.66
CA ALA A 46 4.26 12.15 6.45
C ALA A 46 5.24 13.22 6.98
N VAL A 47 5.67 14.16 6.13
CA VAL A 47 6.72 15.15 6.48
C VAL A 47 6.15 16.31 7.29
N LYS A 48 5.06 16.93 6.85
CA LYS A 48 4.53 18.15 7.49
C LYS A 48 3.61 17.83 8.65
N LYS A 49 2.80 16.76 8.54
CA LYS A 49 1.82 16.40 9.58
C LYS A 49 2.32 15.28 10.50
N GLY A 50 3.43 14.62 10.17
CA GLY A 50 4.02 13.58 11.01
C GLY A 50 3.19 12.31 11.09
N TYR A 51 2.31 12.05 10.12
CA TYR A 51 1.54 10.80 10.08
C TYR A 51 2.46 9.63 9.71
N GLU A 52 2.69 8.72 10.66
CA GLU A 52 3.48 7.48 10.53
C GLU A 52 4.67 7.60 9.55
N PRO A 53 5.61 8.56 9.77
CA PRO A 53 6.58 8.94 8.74
C PRO A 53 7.49 7.78 8.32
N TYR A 54 7.81 6.87 9.25
CA TYR A 54 8.63 5.70 9.00
C TYR A 54 8.04 4.73 7.98
N LEU A 55 6.70 4.62 7.92
CA LEU A 55 6.02 3.70 7.02
C LEU A 55 5.44 4.44 5.80
N LEU A 56 4.86 5.61 6.01
CA LEU A 56 4.17 6.37 4.97
C LEU A 56 5.13 6.95 3.92
N ILE A 57 6.35 7.35 4.30
CA ILE A 57 7.35 7.85 3.34
C ILE A 57 7.80 6.75 2.36
N PRO A 58 8.25 5.56 2.81
CA PRO A 58 8.59 4.47 1.89
C PRO A 58 7.41 4.04 1.01
N ILE A 59 6.19 3.98 1.55
CA ILE A 59 4.98 3.65 0.77
C ILE A 59 4.75 4.69 -0.32
N ALA A 60 4.77 5.98 0.02
CA ALA A 60 4.53 7.06 -0.92
C ALA A 60 5.63 7.13 -2.00
N PHE A 61 6.88 6.89 -1.63
CA PHE A 61 7.98 6.85 -2.58
C PHE A 61 7.87 5.64 -3.52
N GLY A 62 7.54 4.46 -3.00
CA GLY A 62 7.27 3.27 -3.81
C GLY A 62 6.09 3.48 -4.77
N MET A 63 5.02 4.14 -4.31
CA MET A 63 3.87 4.52 -5.13
C MET A 63 4.28 5.49 -6.25
N LEU A 64 5.07 6.51 -5.94
CA LEU A 64 5.59 7.46 -6.93
C LEU A 64 6.38 6.73 -8.01
N LEU A 65 7.37 5.94 -7.59
CA LEU A 65 8.24 5.18 -8.47
C LEU A 65 7.46 4.20 -9.35
N ALA A 66 6.55 3.41 -8.78
CA ALA A 66 5.77 2.42 -9.52
C ALA A 66 4.86 3.02 -10.62
N ASN A 67 4.52 4.31 -10.51
CA ASN A 67 3.65 5.00 -11.47
C ASN A 67 4.41 5.91 -12.46
N LEU A 68 5.75 5.97 -12.38
CA LEU A 68 6.55 6.70 -13.37
C LEU A 68 6.56 5.98 -14.73
N PRO A 69 6.33 6.70 -15.85
CA PRO A 69 6.28 6.11 -17.19
C PRO A 69 7.63 5.50 -17.58
N LEU A 70 7.59 4.47 -18.42
CA LEU A 70 8.78 3.82 -19.02
C LEU A 70 9.79 3.19 -18.04
N THR A 71 9.48 3.07 -16.74
CA THR A 71 10.46 2.58 -15.75
C THR A 71 10.47 1.06 -15.55
N GLY A 72 9.36 0.37 -15.83
CA GLY A 72 9.25 -1.09 -15.68
C GLY A 72 9.60 -1.61 -14.28
N MET A 73 9.54 -0.77 -13.24
CA MET A 73 10.12 -1.12 -11.93
C MET A 73 9.42 -2.26 -11.19
N MET A 74 8.15 -2.52 -11.52
CA MET A 74 7.37 -3.65 -11.02
C MET A 74 7.33 -4.83 -12.00
N ALA A 75 7.98 -4.73 -13.16
CA ALA A 75 7.97 -5.80 -14.15
C ALA A 75 8.75 -7.03 -13.64
N GLY A 76 8.16 -8.21 -13.80
CA GLY A 76 8.85 -9.47 -13.52
C GLY A 76 9.96 -9.76 -14.53
N PRO A 77 10.90 -10.67 -14.22
CA PRO A 77 11.94 -11.08 -15.16
C PRO A 77 11.32 -11.76 -16.39
N LEU A 78 11.81 -11.40 -17.58
CA LEU A 78 11.38 -11.98 -18.86
C LEU A 78 12.57 -12.59 -19.58
N GLY A 79 12.62 -13.92 -19.64
CA GLY A 79 13.72 -14.67 -20.24
C GLY A 79 15.06 -14.33 -19.59
N ASN A 80 15.94 -13.65 -20.32
CA ASN A 80 17.27 -13.26 -19.86
C ASN A 80 17.34 -11.82 -19.30
N GLN A 81 16.21 -11.11 -19.22
CA GLN A 81 16.15 -9.76 -18.66
C GLN A 81 15.77 -9.81 -17.18
N PRO A 82 16.56 -9.21 -16.27
CA PRO A 82 16.20 -9.13 -14.86
C PRO A 82 14.93 -8.30 -14.68
N GLY A 83 14.14 -8.63 -13.65
CA GLY A 83 12.96 -7.85 -13.28
C GLY A 83 13.32 -6.46 -12.74
N GLY A 84 12.31 -5.62 -12.58
CA GLY A 84 12.49 -4.31 -11.96
C GLY A 84 12.84 -4.41 -10.46
N LEU A 85 13.47 -3.36 -9.92
CA LEU A 85 13.88 -3.33 -8.52
C LEU A 85 12.69 -3.53 -7.55
N LEU A 86 11.58 -2.83 -7.80
CA LEU A 86 10.40 -2.91 -6.93
C LEU A 86 9.73 -4.28 -7.01
N TYR A 87 9.82 -4.98 -8.14
CA TYR A 87 9.37 -6.38 -8.25
C TYR A 87 10.09 -7.27 -7.24
N TYR A 88 11.42 -7.21 -7.18
CA TYR A 88 12.20 -8.02 -6.25
C TYR A 88 11.96 -7.65 -4.78
N LEU A 89 11.79 -6.36 -4.47
CA LEU A 89 11.39 -5.93 -3.13
C LEU A 89 9.99 -6.47 -2.77
N TYR A 90 9.04 -6.44 -3.71
CA TYR A 90 7.70 -6.97 -3.49
C TYR A 90 7.71 -8.48 -3.24
N GLN A 91 8.66 -9.24 -3.77
CA GLN A 91 8.79 -10.67 -3.48
C GLN A 91 8.94 -10.96 -1.98
N GLY A 92 9.59 -10.10 -1.21
CA GLY A 92 9.66 -10.26 0.24
C GLY A 92 8.30 -10.22 0.93
N THR A 93 7.36 -9.43 0.40
CA THR A 93 5.96 -9.42 0.86
C THR A 93 5.19 -10.62 0.32
N ALA A 94 5.31 -10.91 -0.98
CA ALA A 94 4.58 -12.00 -1.64
C ALA A 94 4.94 -13.39 -1.08
N LEU A 95 6.22 -13.61 -0.76
CA LEU A 95 6.71 -14.82 -0.11
C LEU A 95 6.38 -14.85 1.41
N GLY A 96 5.81 -13.77 1.95
CA GLY A 96 5.46 -13.67 3.36
C GLY A 96 6.66 -13.57 4.29
N ILE A 97 7.78 -13.00 3.83
CA ILE A 97 9.02 -12.86 4.61
C ILE A 97 8.96 -11.60 5.47
N TYR A 98 8.62 -10.45 4.87
CA TYR A 98 8.65 -9.17 5.59
C TYR A 98 7.63 -9.05 6.73
N PRO A 99 6.35 -9.44 6.57
CA PRO A 99 5.40 -9.23 7.65
C PRO A 99 5.77 -9.99 8.94
N PRO A 100 6.09 -11.31 8.92
CA PRO A 100 6.53 -12.02 10.12
C PRO A 100 7.81 -11.46 10.74
N LEU A 101 8.77 -11.00 9.93
CA LEU A 101 9.98 -10.36 10.45
C LEU A 101 9.66 -9.04 11.17
N ILE A 102 8.77 -8.21 10.61
CA ILE A 102 8.30 -6.99 11.27
C ILE A 102 7.59 -7.32 12.58
N PHE A 103 6.75 -8.35 12.60
CA PHE A 103 6.09 -8.83 13.82
C PHE A 103 7.08 -9.32 14.89
N LEU A 104 8.12 -10.05 14.48
CA LEU A 104 9.18 -10.49 15.39
C LEU A 104 9.87 -9.29 16.03
N CYS A 105 10.24 -8.27 15.24
CA CYS A 105 10.86 -7.04 15.75
C CYS A 105 9.93 -6.26 16.69
N ILE A 106 8.65 -6.11 16.34
CA ILE A 106 7.66 -5.43 17.20
C ILE A 106 7.49 -6.21 18.51
N GLY A 107 7.32 -7.53 18.44
CA GLY A 107 7.18 -8.39 19.63
C GLY A 107 8.41 -8.36 20.54
N ALA A 108 9.61 -8.38 19.96
CA ALA A 108 10.87 -8.27 20.70
C ALA A 108 11.06 -6.89 21.36
N GLY A 109 10.51 -5.83 20.76
CA GLY A 109 10.56 -4.46 21.30
C GLY A 109 9.37 -4.08 22.20
N THR A 110 8.39 -4.96 22.41
CA THR A 110 7.19 -4.66 23.19
C THR A 110 7.44 -4.90 24.69
N ASP A 111 7.18 -3.89 25.51
CA ASP A 111 7.19 -4.03 26.97
C ASP A 111 5.86 -4.59 27.48
N PHE A 112 5.93 -5.78 28.11
CA PHE A 112 4.77 -6.45 28.69
C PHE A 112 4.52 -6.07 30.16
N GLY A 113 5.43 -5.32 30.80
CA GLY A 113 5.31 -4.90 32.20
C GLY A 113 3.96 -4.25 32.53
N PRO A 114 3.51 -3.24 31.77
CA PRO A 114 2.20 -2.59 31.99
C PRO A 114 1.01 -3.55 31.84
N LEU A 115 1.08 -4.48 30.89
CA LEU A 115 0.01 -5.46 30.63
C LEU A 115 -0.08 -6.48 31.79
N ILE A 116 1.06 -6.97 32.28
CA ILE A 116 1.13 -7.92 33.40
C ILE A 116 0.70 -7.25 34.70
N ALA A 117 1.07 -5.99 34.92
CA ALA A 117 0.73 -5.23 36.13
C ALA A 117 -0.79 -4.98 36.26
N ASN A 118 -1.51 -4.81 35.14
CA ASN A 118 -2.97 -4.69 35.14
C ASN A 118 -3.60 -5.51 33.99
N PRO A 119 -3.86 -6.81 34.21
CA PRO A 119 -4.40 -7.70 33.18
C PRO A 119 -5.77 -7.28 32.63
N LYS A 120 -6.54 -6.45 33.35
CA LYS A 120 -7.82 -5.92 32.85
C LYS A 120 -7.64 -5.04 31.61
N SER A 121 -6.44 -4.48 31.38
CA SER A 121 -6.11 -3.77 30.14
C SER A 121 -6.21 -4.65 28.89
N LEU A 122 -6.12 -5.98 29.02
CA LEU A 122 -6.39 -6.92 27.93
C LEU A 122 -7.81 -6.76 27.35
N LEU A 123 -8.78 -6.34 28.17
CA LEU A 123 -10.15 -6.09 27.72
C LEU A 123 -10.26 -4.90 26.76
N LEU A 124 -9.35 -3.92 26.84
CA LEU A 124 -9.27 -2.87 25.80
C LEU A 124 -8.82 -3.48 24.46
N GLY A 125 -7.92 -4.46 24.48
CA GLY A 125 -7.53 -5.22 23.28
C GLY A 125 -8.71 -6.01 22.70
N ALA A 126 -9.59 -6.56 23.54
CA ALA A 126 -10.82 -7.20 23.09
C ALA A 126 -11.79 -6.20 22.42
N ALA A 127 -11.86 -4.96 22.91
CA ALA A 127 -12.67 -3.91 22.28
C ALA A 127 -12.18 -3.56 20.86
N ALA A 128 -10.88 -3.67 20.58
CA ALA A 128 -10.34 -3.47 19.23
C ALA A 128 -10.90 -4.48 18.20
N GLN A 129 -11.27 -5.70 18.64
CA GLN A 129 -11.92 -6.69 17.77
C GLN A 129 -13.30 -6.23 17.30
N LEU A 130 -14.03 -5.44 18.09
CA LEU A 130 -15.31 -4.86 17.67
C LEU A 130 -15.11 -3.90 16.48
N GLY A 131 -13.99 -3.17 16.44
CA GLY A 131 -13.64 -2.33 15.30
C GLY A 131 -13.44 -3.12 14.01
N ILE A 132 -12.79 -4.29 14.11
CA ILE A 132 -12.62 -5.22 12.97
C ILE A 132 -13.97 -5.71 12.47
N PHE A 133 -14.83 -6.18 13.37
CA PHE A 133 -16.16 -6.68 12.99
C PHE A 133 -17.06 -5.60 12.41
N ALA A 134 -17.07 -4.39 12.99
CA ALA A 134 -17.85 -3.28 12.48
C ALA A 134 -17.40 -2.89 11.05
N THR A 135 -16.09 -2.83 10.82
CA THR A 135 -15.52 -2.51 9.50
C THR A 135 -15.82 -3.62 8.48
N PHE A 136 -15.70 -4.90 8.89
CA PHE A 136 -16.06 -6.06 8.07
C PHE A 136 -17.53 -6.05 7.65
N LEU A 137 -18.45 -5.88 8.60
CA LEU A 137 -19.89 -5.84 8.32
C LEU A 137 -20.25 -4.64 7.43
N GLY A 138 -19.61 -3.50 7.64
CA GLY A 138 -19.74 -2.33 6.77
C GLY A 138 -19.31 -2.63 5.33
N ALA A 139 -18.16 -3.30 5.14
CA ALA A 139 -17.68 -3.69 3.81
C ALA A 139 -18.62 -4.68 3.12
N ILE A 140 -19.16 -5.67 3.84
CA ILE A 140 -20.18 -6.58 3.31
C ILE A 140 -21.43 -5.81 2.88
N ALA A 141 -21.91 -4.87 3.69
CA ALA A 141 -23.08 -4.05 3.36
C ALA A 141 -22.87 -3.16 2.13
N LEU A 142 -21.62 -2.78 1.83
CA LEU A 142 -21.23 -2.05 0.62
C LEU A 142 -21.05 -2.95 -0.62
N GLY A 143 -21.24 -4.27 -0.48
CA GLY A 143 -21.22 -5.23 -1.59
C GLY A 143 -19.85 -5.86 -1.87
N PHE A 144 -18.86 -5.72 -0.99
CA PHE A 144 -17.58 -6.42 -1.13
C PHE A 144 -17.71 -7.92 -0.87
N THR A 145 -16.87 -8.72 -1.53
CA THR A 145 -16.79 -10.16 -1.27
C THR A 145 -16.30 -10.44 0.16
N ALA A 146 -16.58 -11.61 0.71
CA ALA A 146 -16.13 -11.96 2.07
C ALA A 146 -14.61 -11.84 2.27
N LEU A 147 -13.82 -12.19 1.25
CA LEU A 147 -12.36 -12.09 1.29
C LEU A 147 -11.89 -10.63 1.29
N GLN A 148 -12.43 -9.80 0.41
CA GLN A 148 -12.12 -8.36 0.37
C GLN A 148 -12.58 -7.66 1.64
N ALA A 149 -13.79 -7.97 2.13
CA ALA A 149 -14.31 -7.43 3.38
C ALA A 149 -13.43 -7.84 4.57
N ALA A 150 -12.86 -9.05 4.59
CA ALA A 150 -11.91 -9.47 5.62
C ALA A 150 -10.61 -8.65 5.57
N SER A 151 -10.06 -8.39 4.37
CA SER A 151 -8.90 -7.52 4.18
C SER A 151 -9.18 -6.06 4.56
N ILE A 152 -10.41 -5.56 4.34
CA ILE A 152 -10.81 -4.21 4.76
C ILE A 152 -11.04 -4.17 6.29
N GLY A 153 -11.66 -5.22 6.84
CA GLY A 153 -12.02 -5.31 8.25
C GLY A 153 -10.84 -5.19 9.19
N ILE A 154 -9.70 -5.82 8.87
CA ILE A 154 -8.50 -5.80 9.71
C ILE A 154 -7.92 -4.39 9.95
N ILE A 155 -8.23 -3.42 9.08
CA ILE A 155 -7.88 -2.00 9.27
C ILE A 155 -8.46 -1.47 10.59
N GLY A 156 -9.67 -1.92 10.96
CA GLY A 156 -10.33 -1.55 12.22
C GLY A 156 -9.58 -2.00 13.48
N GLY A 157 -8.62 -2.91 13.35
CA GLY A 157 -7.73 -3.34 14.44
C GLY A 157 -6.50 -2.44 14.64
N ALA A 158 -6.27 -1.44 13.78
CA ALA A 158 -5.16 -0.49 13.83
C ALA A 158 -3.75 -1.12 13.88
N ALA A 159 -3.60 -2.34 13.37
CA ALA A 159 -2.33 -3.07 13.33
C ALA A 159 -1.81 -3.20 11.89
N GLY A 160 -0.98 -2.25 11.46
CA GLY A 160 -0.46 -2.16 10.09
C GLY A 160 0.19 -3.45 9.55
N PRO A 161 1.17 -4.07 10.26
CA PRO A 161 1.81 -5.30 9.79
C PRO A 161 0.85 -6.48 9.63
N THR A 162 -0.15 -6.60 10.52
CA THR A 162 -1.20 -7.63 10.42
C THR A 162 -2.07 -7.39 9.20
N ALA A 163 -2.45 -6.13 8.98
CA ALA A 163 -3.26 -5.75 7.84
C ALA A 163 -2.55 -6.05 6.51
N LEU A 164 -1.26 -5.75 6.42
CA LEU A 164 -0.43 -6.07 5.25
C LEU A 164 -0.36 -7.58 5.00
N PHE A 165 -0.09 -8.37 6.05
CA PHE A 165 0.01 -9.83 5.93
C PHE A 165 -1.30 -10.48 5.50
N LEU A 166 -2.41 -10.10 6.14
CA LEU A 166 -3.71 -10.68 5.85
C LEU A 166 -4.17 -10.30 4.43
N THR A 167 -4.02 -9.02 4.07
CA THR A 167 -4.39 -8.54 2.73
C THR A 167 -3.61 -9.29 1.67
N SER A 168 -2.27 -9.41 1.79
CA SER A 168 -1.46 -10.13 0.79
C SER A 168 -1.81 -11.62 0.60
N ARG A 169 -2.60 -12.20 1.51
CA ARG A 169 -3.07 -13.60 1.42
C ARG A 169 -4.51 -13.71 0.91
N LEU A 170 -5.33 -12.69 1.13
CA LEU A 170 -6.77 -12.74 0.86
C LEU A 170 -7.20 -11.90 -0.35
N ALA A 171 -6.51 -10.79 -0.64
CA ALA A 171 -6.90 -9.82 -1.66
C ALA A 171 -5.71 -9.12 -2.34
#